data_AF-A0A1Y1V2M1-F1
#
_entry.id   AF-A0A1Y1V2M1-F1
#
_cell.length_a   1.000
_cell.length_b   1.000
_cell.length_c   1.000
_cell.angle_alpha   90.00
_cell.angle_beta   90.00
_cell.angle_gamma   90.00
#
_symmetry.space_group_name_H-M   'P 1'
#
loop_
_entity.id
_entity.type
_entity.pdbx_description
1 polymer ?
#
loop_
_entity_poly.entity_id
_entity_poly.type
_entity_poly.pdbx_seq_one_letter_code
_entity_poly.pdbx_strand_id
1 'polypeptide(L)'
;MKISTHQLIALFVCFINIFVANAAPTYTNQLEKRGWNSFWNNVKDAISNGVNNIIHAGNDVAVKLGIDTAKYGAFFLNMKKDENGVYHADFDCWQQYFGYNNFYDYMFDLGTSMAYNNDGMFSYNGENYILWAWKGDYVNLGAGAELGIYMGGKDRSSHWKAAPSHAMPMTLTLTHRTKGTIVNQWNNRGNDSWWITAFNPNYKNVNANDLTATFTVKFTNAGMYSAFEKTRPNGWSFNSSTRTATLVL
;
A
#
# COMPACT_ATOMS: atom_id res chain seq x y z
N MET A 1 18.13 19.01 -16.54
CA MET A 1 17.85 19.79 -15.32
C MET A 1 17.74 18.79 -14.16
N LYS A 2 18.70 18.77 -13.22
CA LYS A 2 18.67 17.84 -12.07
C LYS A 2 17.77 18.44 -10.99
N ILE A 3 16.57 17.91 -10.83
CA ILE A 3 15.69 18.25 -9.72
C ILE A 3 16.28 17.60 -8.46
N SER A 4 16.49 18.40 -7.41
CA SER A 4 17.05 17.89 -6.15
C SER A 4 16.00 17.10 -5.37
N THR A 5 16.42 16.13 -4.57
CA THR A 5 15.55 15.34 -3.67
C THR A 5 14.68 16.22 -2.77
N HIS A 6 15.15 17.42 -2.40
CA HIS A 6 14.40 18.41 -1.62
C HIS A 6 13.25 19.05 -2.42
N GLN A 7 13.44 19.29 -3.72
CA GLN A 7 12.38 19.79 -4.60
C GLN A 7 11.33 18.73 -4.89
N LEU A 8 11.70 17.44 -4.91
CA LEU A 8 10.78 16.31 -5.02
C LEU A 8 9.89 16.16 -3.78
N ILE A 9 10.44 16.34 -2.57
CA ILE A 9 9.67 16.30 -1.31
C ILE A 9 8.69 17.49 -1.22
N ALA A 10 9.14 18.68 -1.60
CA ALA A 10 8.25 19.85 -1.67
C ALA A 10 7.15 19.66 -2.72
N LEU A 11 7.48 19.10 -3.88
CA LEU A 11 6.49 18.73 -4.90
C LEU A 11 5.54 17.64 -4.42
N PHE A 12 5.98 16.65 -3.64
CA PHE A 12 5.15 15.59 -3.06
C PHE A 12 4.15 16.13 -2.01
N VAL A 13 4.59 17.05 -1.15
CA VAL A 13 3.70 17.74 -0.19
C VAL A 13 2.74 18.68 -0.91
N CYS A 14 3.17 19.38 -1.95
CA CYS A 14 2.30 20.20 -2.80
C CYS A 14 1.33 19.34 -3.65
N PHE A 15 1.74 18.17 -4.12
CA PHE A 15 0.90 17.26 -4.92
C PHE A 15 -0.18 16.58 -4.07
N ILE A 16 0.12 16.21 -2.82
CA ILE A 16 -0.89 15.74 -1.87
C ILE A 16 -1.95 16.83 -1.66
N ASN A 17 -1.56 18.10 -1.53
CA ASN A 17 -2.51 19.22 -1.43
C ASN A 17 -3.37 19.39 -2.71
N ILE A 18 -2.80 19.19 -3.90
CA ILE A 18 -3.52 19.34 -5.18
C ILE A 18 -4.43 18.13 -5.48
N PHE A 19 -4.03 16.91 -5.09
CA PHE A 19 -4.88 15.72 -5.17
C PHE A 19 -6.03 15.80 -4.17
N VAL A 20 -5.80 16.28 -2.95
CA VAL A 20 -6.85 16.51 -1.94
C VAL A 20 -7.84 17.59 -2.37
N ALA A 21 -7.39 18.61 -3.10
CA ALA A 21 -8.28 19.65 -3.64
C ALA A 21 -9.15 19.18 -4.82
N ASN A 22 -8.70 18.19 -5.60
CA ASN A 22 -9.37 17.75 -6.83
C ASN A 22 -10.01 16.35 -6.76
N ALA A 23 -9.77 15.59 -5.70
CA ALA A 23 -10.29 14.22 -5.54
C ALA A 23 -11.50 14.14 -4.61
N ALA A 24 -12.34 15.18 -4.57
CA ALA A 24 -13.68 15.10 -3.99
C ALA A 24 -14.55 14.19 -4.88
N PRO A 25 -14.95 12.98 -4.43
CA PRO A 25 -15.93 12.21 -5.17
C PRO A 25 -17.27 12.93 -5.05
N THR A 26 -17.98 13.09 -6.16
CA THR A 26 -19.39 13.52 -6.19
C THR A 26 -20.29 12.42 -5.61
N TYR A 27 -20.20 12.17 -4.30
CA TYR A 27 -21.12 11.34 -3.52
C TYR A 27 -21.21 11.93 -2.10
N THR A 28 -21.75 13.14 -2.02
CA THR A 28 -21.65 14.04 -0.87
C THR A 28 -22.49 13.64 0.35
N ASN A 29 -23.53 12.82 0.20
CA ASN A 29 -24.53 12.69 1.28
C ASN A 29 -24.29 11.55 2.29
N GLN A 30 -23.37 10.61 2.03
CA GLN A 30 -23.11 9.44 2.91
C GLN A 30 -21.76 9.54 3.65
N LEU A 31 -20.78 10.24 3.10
CA LEU A 31 -19.43 10.40 3.69
C LEU A 31 -19.40 11.38 4.87
N GLU A 32 -20.26 12.40 4.85
CA GLU A 32 -20.37 13.40 5.93
C GLU A 32 -20.70 12.79 7.30
N LYS A 33 -21.42 11.66 7.33
CA LYS A 33 -21.89 11.03 8.58
C LYS A 33 -20.86 10.13 9.27
N ARG A 34 -19.72 9.81 8.64
CA ARG A 34 -18.74 8.83 9.19
C ARG A 34 -17.43 9.47 9.65
N GLY A 35 -17.42 10.75 9.97
CA GLY A 35 -16.22 11.43 10.48
C GLY A 35 -15.22 11.81 9.39
N TRP A 36 -15.63 11.83 8.12
CA TRP A 36 -14.79 12.24 6.98
C TRP A 36 -14.24 13.67 7.15
N ASN A 37 -15.09 14.62 7.56
CA ASN A 37 -14.65 15.99 7.84
C ASN A 37 -13.69 16.06 9.03
N SER A 38 -13.92 15.25 10.07
CA SER A 38 -13.03 15.18 11.23
C SER A 38 -11.68 14.56 10.89
N PHE A 39 -11.66 13.50 10.08
CA PHE A 39 -10.42 12.90 9.56
C PHE A 39 -9.61 13.91 8.75
N TRP A 40 -10.22 14.60 7.78
CA TRP A 40 -9.52 15.61 6.98
C TRP A 40 -9.09 16.84 7.78
N ASN A 41 -9.85 17.24 8.80
CA ASN A 41 -9.43 18.28 9.73
C ASN A 41 -8.23 17.83 10.56
N ASN A 42 -8.23 16.60 11.09
CA ASN A 42 -7.09 16.06 11.82
C ASN A 42 -5.85 15.89 10.91
N VAL A 43 -6.04 15.53 9.63
CA VAL A 43 -4.96 15.52 8.61
C VAL A 43 -4.42 16.92 8.38
N LYS A 44 -5.29 17.93 8.19
CA LYS A 44 -4.89 19.34 8.05
C LYS A 44 -4.14 19.85 9.28
N ASP A 45 -4.58 19.50 10.49
CA ASP A 45 -3.95 19.92 11.74
C ASP A 45 -2.59 19.23 11.94
N ALA A 46 -2.49 17.94 11.62
CA ALA A 46 -1.22 17.19 11.66
C ALA A 46 -0.20 17.76 10.66
N ILE A 47 -0.65 18.11 9.44
CA ILE A 47 0.18 18.75 8.42
C ILE A 47 0.57 20.15 8.85
N SER A 48 -0.35 20.97 9.38
CA SER A 48 -0.07 22.36 9.76
C SER A 48 0.92 22.46 10.94
N ASN A 49 0.82 21.53 11.90
CA ASN A 49 1.77 21.45 13.01
C ASN A 49 3.15 20.92 12.58
N GLY A 50 3.21 20.05 11.56
CA GLY A 50 4.47 19.58 10.96
C GLY A 50 5.14 20.65 10.11
N VAL A 51 4.39 21.33 9.24
CA VAL A 51 4.90 22.30 8.27
C VAL A 51 5.59 23.50 8.94
N ASN A 52 5.08 24.02 10.05
CA ASN A 52 5.71 25.15 10.75
C ASN A 52 7.10 24.83 11.34
N ASN A 53 7.42 23.56 11.59
CA ASN A 53 8.72 23.12 12.11
C ASN A 53 9.68 22.59 11.00
N ILE A 54 9.17 22.33 9.79
CA ILE A 54 9.87 21.57 8.73
C ILE A 54 10.48 22.46 7.64
N ILE A 55 10.19 23.75 7.59
CA ILE A 55 10.53 24.64 6.46
C ILE A 55 12.05 24.70 6.12
N HIS A 56 12.97 24.18 6.95
CA HIS A 56 14.40 24.13 6.62
C HIS A 56 15.12 22.77 6.79
N ALA A 57 14.43 21.66 7.04
CA ALA A 57 15.08 20.38 7.35
C ALA A 57 14.58 19.23 6.46
N GLY A 58 15.45 18.67 5.61
CA GLY A 58 15.16 17.45 4.84
C GLY A 58 14.84 16.24 5.74
N ASN A 59 14.25 15.17 5.19
CA ASN A 59 13.80 13.99 5.94
C ASN A 59 14.87 13.40 6.89
N ASP A 60 16.14 13.36 6.45
CA ASP A 60 17.27 12.91 7.28
C ASP A 60 17.57 13.85 8.45
N VAL A 61 17.35 15.14 8.28
CA VAL A 61 17.50 16.16 9.32
C VAL A 61 16.30 16.11 10.27
N ALA A 62 15.07 15.95 9.78
CA ALA A 62 13.87 15.80 10.60
C ALA A 62 13.93 14.56 11.51
N VAL A 63 14.37 13.41 10.97
CA VAL A 63 14.61 12.19 11.76
C VAL A 63 15.74 12.40 12.77
N LYS A 64 16.83 13.09 12.40
CA LYS A 64 17.92 13.48 13.32
C LYS A 64 17.50 14.50 14.39
N LEU A 65 16.48 15.31 14.11
CA LEU A 65 15.87 16.26 15.04
C LEU A 65 14.76 15.62 15.91
N GLY A 66 14.55 14.30 15.81
CA GLY A 66 13.59 13.57 16.64
C GLY A 66 12.13 13.64 16.16
N ILE A 67 11.89 14.12 14.93
CA ILE A 67 10.54 14.16 14.34
C ILE A 67 10.22 12.80 13.71
N ASP A 68 9.19 12.14 14.23
CA ASP A 68 8.72 10.82 13.75
C ASP A 68 7.91 10.97 12.45
N THR A 69 8.60 11.12 11.32
CA THR A 69 7.98 11.23 9.99
C THR A 69 7.17 9.99 9.60
N ALA A 70 7.50 8.82 10.16
CA ALA A 70 6.75 7.59 9.97
C ALA A 70 5.38 7.64 10.66
N LYS A 71 5.29 8.20 11.86
CA LYS A 71 4.02 8.43 12.55
C LYS A 71 3.06 9.33 11.76
N TYR A 72 3.57 10.40 11.14
CA TYR A 72 2.75 11.29 10.31
C TYR A 72 2.32 10.62 8.99
N GLY A 73 3.23 9.90 8.33
CA GLY A 73 2.90 9.12 7.14
C GLY A 73 1.86 8.03 7.43
N ALA A 74 2.02 7.31 8.53
CA ALA A 74 1.09 6.28 8.98
C ALA A 74 -0.28 6.85 9.34
N PHE A 75 -0.31 7.99 10.06
CA PHE A 75 -1.56 8.68 10.36
C PHE A 75 -2.31 9.09 9.09
N PHE A 76 -1.60 9.67 8.11
CA PHE A 76 -2.18 10.05 6.82
C PHE A 76 -2.71 8.83 6.04
N LEU A 77 -1.94 7.75 6.00
CA LEU A 77 -2.29 6.51 5.32
C LEU A 77 -3.25 5.62 6.13
N ASN A 78 -3.77 6.10 7.26
CA ASN A 78 -4.62 5.32 8.17
C ASN A 78 -4.04 3.92 8.50
N MET A 79 -2.76 3.91 8.88
CA MET A 79 -2.02 2.71 9.26
C MET A 79 -1.84 2.62 10.77
N LYS A 80 -1.93 1.40 11.29
CA LYS A 80 -1.70 1.06 12.69
C LYS A 80 -0.31 0.45 12.86
N LYS A 81 0.40 0.90 13.89
CA LYS A 81 1.68 0.34 14.30
C LYS A 81 1.45 -0.91 15.16
N ASP A 82 2.17 -1.98 14.89
CA ASP A 82 2.21 -3.17 15.75
C ASP A 82 3.23 -3.01 16.89
N GLU A 83 3.32 -4.02 17.76
CA GLU A 83 4.23 -4.04 18.91
C GLU A 83 5.71 -4.06 18.50
N ASN A 84 6.02 -4.50 17.28
CA ASN A 84 7.37 -4.53 16.71
C ASN A 84 7.73 -3.23 15.97
N GLY A 85 6.80 -2.29 15.91
CA GLY A 85 6.97 -1.01 15.26
C GLY A 85 6.75 -1.02 13.75
N VAL A 86 6.14 -2.08 13.21
CA VAL A 86 5.75 -2.23 11.81
C VAL A 86 4.37 -1.61 11.60
N TYR A 87 4.19 -0.87 10.51
CA TYR A 87 2.93 -0.23 10.14
C TYR A 87 2.13 -1.08 9.17
N HIS A 88 0.84 -1.20 9.43
CA HIS A 88 -0.12 -1.98 8.65
C HIS A 88 -1.37 -1.16 8.36
N ALA A 89 -1.94 -1.32 7.17
CA ALA A 89 -3.19 -0.69 6.79
C ALA A 89 -4.36 -1.26 7.60
N ASP A 90 -5.32 -0.40 7.92
CA ASP A 90 -6.61 -0.83 8.47
C ASP A 90 -7.54 -1.34 7.36
N PHE A 91 -8.45 -2.25 7.70
CA PHE A 91 -9.44 -2.78 6.76
C PHE A 91 -10.31 -1.66 6.19
N ASP A 92 -10.77 -0.75 7.05
CA ASP A 92 -11.62 0.40 6.69
C ASP A 92 -10.81 1.63 6.26
N CYS A 93 -9.57 1.46 5.82
CA CYS A 93 -8.76 2.58 5.36
C CYS A 93 -9.41 3.32 4.18
N TRP A 94 -9.18 4.63 4.09
CA TRP A 94 -9.85 5.48 3.11
C TRP A 94 -9.41 5.17 1.68
N GLN A 95 -8.27 4.50 1.52
CA GLN A 95 -7.72 4.02 0.25
C GLN A 95 -8.71 3.11 -0.50
N GLN A 96 -9.64 2.46 0.20
CA GLN A 96 -10.69 1.66 -0.44
C GLN A 96 -11.55 2.47 -1.43
N TYR A 97 -11.70 3.79 -1.23
CA TYR A 97 -12.51 4.66 -2.08
C TYR A 97 -11.77 5.13 -3.34
N PHE A 98 -10.44 4.98 -3.37
CA PHE A 98 -9.59 5.43 -4.47
C PHE A 98 -9.08 4.30 -5.35
N GLY A 99 -9.13 3.05 -4.86
CA GLY A 99 -8.69 1.90 -5.64
C GLY A 99 -7.21 1.98 -6.04
N TYR A 100 -6.88 1.43 -7.21
CA TYR A 100 -5.55 1.40 -7.80
C TYR A 100 -5.60 1.92 -9.24
N ASN A 101 -4.66 2.76 -9.65
CA ASN A 101 -4.50 3.24 -11.03
C ASN A 101 -3.03 3.58 -11.34
N ASN A 102 -2.75 3.95 -12.59
CA ASN A 102 -1.44 4.39 -13.08
C ASN A 102 -0.83 5.59 -12.31
N PHE A 103 -1.56 6.21 -11.37
CA PHE A 103 -1.03 7.23 -10.46
C PHE A 103 0.06 6.67 -9.56
N TYR A 104 -0.04 5.39 -9.18
CA TYR A 104 0.97 4.71 -8.42
C TYR A 104 2.27 4.61 -9.23
N ASP A 105 2.21 4.18 -10.50
CA ASP A 105 3.39 4.14 -11.40
C ASP A 105 4.10 5.51 -11.51
N TYR A 106 3.34 6.62 -11.54
CA TYR A 106 3.88 7.99 -11.54
C TYR A 106 4.54 8.39 -10.21
N MET A 107 3.95 8.03 -9.07
CA MET A 107 4.50 8.31 -7.74
C MET A 107 5.75 7.48 -7.45
N PHE A 108 5.87 6.29 -8.06
CA PHE A 108 7.00 5.37 -7.92
C PHE A 108 8.24 5.75 -8.75
N ASP A 109 8.05 6.41 -9.89
CA ASP A 109 9.17 6.86 -10.76
C ASP A 109 9.92 8.10 -10.19
N LEU A 110 9.30 8.81 -9.24
CA LEU A 110 9.76 10.11 -8.76
C LEU A 110 10.62 10.08 -7.47
N GLY A 111 10.74 8.96 -6.74
CA GLY A 111 11.51 9.03 -5.48
C GLY A 111 11.82 7.76 -4.69
N THR A 112 11.46 6.56 -5.14
CA THR A 112 11.65 5.33 -4.36
C THR A 112 12.10 4.13 -5.20
N SER A 113 12.81 3.18 -4.58
CA SER A 113 13.11 1.90 -5.22
C SER A 113 11.95 0.95 -5.01
N MET A 114 11.30 0.51 -6.09
CA MET A 114 10.12 -0.37 -6.06
C MET A 114 10.19 -1.49 -7.11
N ALA A 115 9.66 -2.66 -6.79
CA ALA A 115 9.28 -3.72 -7.73
C ALA A 115 7.82 -4.14 -7.52
N TYR A 116 7.08 -4.43 -8.59
CA TYR A 116 5.66 -4.77 -8.53
C TYR A 116 5.32 -6.02 -9.35
N ASN A 117 4.16 -6.64 -9.06
CA ASN A 117 3.55 -7.70 -9.84
C ASN A 117 2.06 -7.37 -10.04
N ASN A 118 1.68 -7.15 -11.30
CA ASN A 118 0.29 -6.97 -11.74
C ASN A 118 -0.12 -8.05 -12.75
N ASP A 119 0.59 -9.19 -12.73
CA ASP A 119 0.27 -10.35 -13.57
C ASP A 119 -0.95 -11.12 -13.02
N GLY A 120 -1.35 -10.88 -11.76
CA GLY A 120 -2.42 -11.58 -11.06
C GLY A 120 -3.86 -11.25 -11.51
N MET A 121 -4.08 -10.97 -12.79
CA MET A 121 -5.43 -10.72 -13.35
C MET A 121 -6.20 -12.02 -13.61
N PHE A 122 -7.50 -12.02 -13.34
CA PHE A 122 -8.41 -13.13 -13.63
C PHE A 122 -9.87 -12.66 -13.70
N SER A 123 -10.74 -13.47 -14.30
CA SER A 123 -12.18 -13.20 -14.37
C SER A 123 -12.96 -14.29 -13.66
N TYR A 124 -13.99 -13.90 -12.91
CA TYR A 124 -14.86 -14.81 -12.19
C TYR A 124 -16.29 -14.24 -12.11
N ASN A 125 -17.30 -15.05 -12.39
CA ASN A 125 -18.72 -14.67 -12.37
C ASN A 125 -19.06 -13.36 -13.12
N GLY A 126 -18.42 -13.16 -14.28
CA GLY A 126 -18.69 -11.99 -15.13
C GLY A 126 -18.02 -10.69 -14.68
N GLU A 127 -17.20 -10.74 -13.63
CA GLU A 127 -16.40 -9.61 -13.13
C GLU A 127 -14.90 -9.91 -13.28
N ASN A 128 -14.11 -8.85 -13.50
CA ASN A 128 -12.66 -8.93 -13.55
C ASN A 128 -12.06 -8.56 -12.21
N TYR A 129 -11.02 -9.29 -11.82
CA TYR A 129 -10.25 -9.08 -10.61
C TYR A 129 -8.76 -9.01 -10.92
N ILE A 130 -8.02 -8.34 -10.04
CA ILE A 130 -6.57 -8.37 -10.03
C ILE A 130 -6.08 -8.48 -8.60
N LEU A 131 -5.13 -9.40 -8.39
CA LEU A 131 -4.24 -9.40 -7.24
C LEU A 131 -2.99 -8.62 -7.62
N TRP A 132 -2.82 -7.42 -7.06
CA TRP A 132 -1.71 -6.52 -7.35
C TRP A 132 -0.81 -6.41 -6.13
N ALA A 133 0.47 -6.70 -6.31
CA ALA A 133 1.47 -6.61 -5.26
C ALA A 133 2.61 -5.66 -5.61
N TRP A 134 3.24 -5.09 -4.58
CA TRP A 134 4.57 -4.49 -4.72
C TRP A 134 5.40 -4.59 -3.45
N LYS A 135 6.71 -4.38 -3.61
CA LYS A 135 7.71 -4.26 -2.53
C LYS A 135 8.67 -3.12 -2.83
N GLY A 136 9.16 -2.47 -1.79
CA GLY A 136 10.07 -1.35 -1.95
C GLY A 136 10.28 -0.59 -0.66
N ASP A 137 10.82 0.62 -0.79
CA ASP A 137 11.02 1.53 0.32
C ASP A 137 10.12 2.75 0.17
N TYR A 138 9.22 2.95 1.13
CA TYR A 138 8.35 4.11 1.15
C TYR A 138 9.03 5.22 1.95
N VAL A 139 9.32 6.38 1.33
CA VAL A 139 10.18 7.47 1.85
C VAL A 139 10.00 7.77 3.36
N ASN A 140 8.77 7.69 3.87
CA ASN A 140 8.46 7.97 5.27
C ASN A 140 8.19 6.72 6.14
N LEU A 141 7.88 5.56 5.55
CA LEU A 141 7.54 4.33 6.29
C LEU A 141 8.61 3.24 6.24
N GLY A 142 9.66 3.43 5.45
CA GLY A 142 10.74 2.45 5.28
C GLY A 142 10.36 1.31 4.33
N ALA A 143 11.18 0.25 4.37
CA ALA A 143 11.00 -0.95 3.58
C ALA A 143 9.68 -1.63 3.93
N GLY A 144 8.93 -1.99 2.89
CA GLY A 144 7.66 -2.66 3.04
C GLY A 144 7.19 -3.31 1.76
N ALA A 145 6.02 -3.90 1.87
CA ALA A 145 5.38 -4.58 0.77
C ALA A 145 3.86 -4.61 1.00
N GLU A 146 3.12 -4.74 -0.09
CA GLU A 146 1.67 -4.85 -0.07
C GLU A 146 1.14 -5.77 -1.16
N LEU A 147 -0.04 -6.34 -0.89
CA LEU A 147 -0.85 -7.07 -1.84
C LEU A 147 -2.31 -6.70 -1.59
N GLY A 148 -3.02 -6.34 -2.66
CA GLY A 148 -4.44 -6.05 -2.62
C GLY A 148 -5.23 -6.82 -3.67
N ILE A 149 -6.53 -7.05 -3.38
CA ILE A 149 -7.52 -7.50 -4.36
C ILE A 149 -8.37 -6.32 -4.83
N TYR A 150 -8.47 -6.19 -6.15
CA TYR A 150 -9.23 -5.13 -6.81
C TYR A 150 -10.13 -5.70 -7.90
N MET A 151 -11.13 -4.92 -8.34
CA MET A 151 -12.14 -5.34 -9.32
C MET A 151 -12.50 -4.26 -10.34
N GLY A 152 -13.14 -4.68 -11.44
CA GLY A 152 -13.77 -3.78 -12.42
C GLY A 152 -12.85 -3.19 -13.50
N GLY A 153 -11.55 -3.53 -13.48
CA GLY A 153 -10.61 -3.14 -14.54
C GLY A 153 -10.72 -4.02 -15.77
N LYS A 154 -10.37 -3.48 -16.95
CA LYS A 154 -10.40 -4.22 -18.22
C LYS A 154 -9.03 -4.80 -18.58
N ASP A 155 -7.98 -4.12 -18.17
CA ASP A 155 -6.57 -4.45 -18.41
C ASP A 155 -5.70 -3.90 -17.26
N ARG A 156 -4.38 -4.14 -17.33
CA ARG A 156 -3.41 -3.71 -16.31
C ARG A 156 -3.29 -2.20 -16.16
N SER A 157 -3.62 -1.44 -17.20
CA SER A 157 -3.55 0.02 -17.23
C SER A 157 -4.85 0.69 -16.78
N SER A 158 -5.88 -0.11 -16.50
CA SER A 158 -7.19 0.37 -16.05
C SER A 158 -7.12 0.90 -14.62
N HIS A 159 -8.10 1.73 -14.28
CA HIS A 159 -8.41 1.97 -12.88
C HIS A 159 -9.15 0.75 -12.30
N TRP A 160 -8.69 0.29 -11.15
CA TRP A 160 -9.20 -0.87 -10.42
C TRP A 160 -9.78 -0.42 -9.09
N LYS A 161 -11.00 -0.81 -8.77
CA LYS A 161 -11.63 -0.45 -7.48
C LYS A 161 -11.19 -1.45 -6.42
N ALA A 162 -10.96 -1.00 -5.18
CA ALA A 162 -10.74 -1.92 -4.08
C ALA A 162 -11.92 -2.89 -3.95
N ALA A 163 -11.65 -4.14 -3.59
CA ALA A 163 -12.69 -5.15 -3.39
C ALA A 163 -12.81 -5.64 -1.92
N PRO A 164 -13.17 -4.78 -0.94
CA PRO A 164 -13.40 -5.19 0.46
C PRO A 164 -14.39 -6.36 0.62
N SER A 165 -15.40 -6.45 -0.26
CA SER A 165 -16.36 -7.56 -0.29
C SER A 165 -15.76 -8.91 -0.68
N HIS A 166 -14.52 -8.92 -1.17
CA HIS A 166 -13.76 -10.10 -1.55
C HIS A 166 -12.48 -10.23 -0.71
N ALA A 167 -12.47 -9.66 0.49
CA ALA A 167 -11.39 -9.84 1.44
C ALA A 167 -11.18 -11.34 1.73
N MET A 168 -9.92 -11.72 1.92
CA MET A 168 -9.51 -13.10 2.13
C MET A 168 -8.41 -13.17 3.19
N PRO A 169 -8.19 -14.32 3.83
CA PRO A 169 -7.02 -14.50 4.66
C PRO A 169 -5.76 -14.35 3.79
N MET A 170 -4.91 -13.40 4.17
CA MET A 170 -3.65 -13.13 3.49
C MET A 170 -2.49 -13.19 4.47
N THR A 171 -1.31 -13.57 3.98
CA THR A 171 -0.06 -13.38 4.73
C THR A 171 0.98 -12.64 3.92
N LEU A 172 1.91 -11.98 4.63
CA LEU A 172 3.03 -11.24 4.06
C LEU A 172 4.29 -11.49 4.88
N THR A 173 5.37 -11.93 4.24
CA THR A 173 6.72 -11.97 4.81
C THR A 173 7.63 -11.11 3.95
N LEU A 174 8.45 -10.27 4.58
CA LEU A 174 9.41 -9.41 3.89
C LEU A 174 10.82 -9.68 4.41
N THR A 175 11.73 -10.05 3.52
CA THR A 175 13.14 -10.27 3.85
C THR A 175 14.03 -9.36 3.01
N HIS A 176 15.17 -9.01 3.59
CA HIS A 176 16.28 -8.37 2.91
C HIS A 176 17.39 -9.39 2.68
N ARG A 177 17.99 -9.39 1.49
CA ARG A 177 19.10 -10.27 1.10
C ARG A 177 20.21 -10.35 2.16
N THR A 178 20.57 -9.21 2.75
CA THR A 178 21.68 -9.10 3.71
C THR A 178 21.28 -8.72 5.14
N LYS A 179 20.09 -8.16 5.36
CA LYS A 179 19.65 -7.69 6.68
C LYS A 179 18.73 -8.68 7.39
N GLY A 180 18.40 -9.80 6.73
CA GLY A 180 17.49 -10.81 7.25
C GLY A 180 16.02 -10.39 7.15
N THR A 181 15.20 -10.91 8.05
CA THR A 181 13.75 -10.66 8.05
C THR A 181 13.43 -9.24 8.50
N ILE A 182 12.78 -8.45 7.63
CA ILE A 182 12.30 -7.10 7.93
C ILE A 182 10.91 -7.16 8.57
N VAL A 183 10.04 -8.02 8.03
CA VAL A 183 8.70 -8.33 8.57
C VAL A 183 8.58 -9.84 8.65
N ASN A 184 8.39 -10.35 9.85
CA ASN A 184 8.06 -11.76 10.05
C ASN A 184 6.56 -11.96 9.84
N GLN A 185 6.19 -13.03 9.13
CA GLN A 185 4.84 -13.36 8.66
C GLN A 185 3.68 -12.56 9.31
N TRP A 186 3.26 -11.48 8.66
CA TRP A 186 2.06 -10.73 9.00
C TRP A 186 0.84 -11.44 8.42
N ASN A 187 -0.21 -11.64 9.21
CA ASN A 187 -1.43 -12.35 8.79
C ASN A 187 -2.72 -11.57 9.12
N ASN A 188 -2.62 -10.25 9.27
CA ASN A 188 -3.74 -9.39 9.67
C ASN A 188 -4.46 -9.87 10.95
N ARG A 189 -3.70 -10.38 11.93
CA ARG A 189 -4.24 -10.96 13.18
C ARG A 189 -5.26 -12.08 12.95
N GLY A 190 -5.13 -12.80 11.84
CA GLY A 190 -6.04 -13.89 11.45
C GLY A 190 -7.34 -13.44 10.79
N ASN A 191 -7.56 -12.13 10.60
CA ASN A 191 -8.74 -11.61 9.91
C ASN A 191 -8.52 -11.52 8.39
N ASP A 192 -9.62 -11.58 7.65
CA ASP A 192 -9.61 -11.34 6.21
C ASP A 192 -9.15 -9.92 5.90
N SER A 193 -8.37 -9.77 4.83
CA SER A 193 -7.96 -8.48 4.31
C SER A 193 -8.21 -8.40 2.82
N TRP A 194 -8.63 -7.23 2.34
CA TRP A 194 -8.60 -6.91 0.92
C TRP A 194 -7.28 -6.27 0.51
N TRP A 195 -6.49 -5.78 1.48
CA TRP A 195 -5.20 -5.13 1.28
C TRP A 195 -4.29 -5.41 2.48
N ILE A 196 -3.38 -6.37 2.32
CA ILE A 196 -2.37 -6.68 3.33
C ILE A 196 -1.15 -5.82 3.09
N THR A 197 -0.69 -5.13 4.13
CA THR A 197 0.51 -4.29 4.07
C THR A 197 1.36 -4.46 5.31
N ALA A 198 2.67 -4.26 5.16
CA ALA A 198 3.59 -4.16 6.29
C ALA A 198 4.79 -3.29 5.91
N PHE A 199 5.03 -2.24 6.69
CA PHE A 199 6.13 -1.28 6.48
C PHE A 199 6.96 -1.11 7.75
N ASN A 200 8.26 -1.33 7.66
CA ASN A 200 9.16 -1.23 8.80
C ASN A 200 10.05 0.03 8.70
N PRO A 201 9.79 1.05 9.53
CA PRO A 201 10.49 2.33 9.46
C PRO A 201 11.95 2.25 9.89
N ASN A 202 12.39 1.15 10.50
CA ASN A 202 13.78 0.93 10.88
C ASN A 202 14.67 0.61 9.67
N TYR A 203 14.07 0.29 8.51
CA TYR A 203 14.78 -0.12 7.31
C TYR A 203 14.53 0.88 6.17
N LYS A 204 15.20 2.03 6.22
CA LYS A 204 15.10 3.07 5.18
C LYS A 204 16.21 2.96 4.14
N ASN A 205 16.01 3.63 3.01
CA ASN A 205 16.88 3.69 1.84
C ASN A 205 17.27 2.30 1.31
N VAL A 206 16.28 1.41 1.23
CA VAL A 206 16.46 0.03 0.77
C VAL A 206 16.15 -0.08 -0.72
N ASN A 207 17.00 -0.78 -1.46
CA ASN A 207 16.72 -1.09 -2.86
C ASN A 207 15.70 -2.23 -2.94
N ALA A 208 14.66 -2.09 -3.75
CA ALA A 208 13.67 -3.14 -3.96
C ALA A 208 14.30 -4.44 -4.44
N ASN A 209 15.38 -4.43 -5.23
CA ASN A 209 16.07 -5.64 -5.70
C ASN A 209 16.77 -6.43 -4.58
N ASP A 210 16.96 -5.82 -3.41
CA ASP A 210 17.48 -6.49 -2.22
C ASP A 210 16.37 -7.03 -1.31
N LEU A 211 15.10 -6.75 -1.64
CA LEU A 211 13.95 -7.26 -0.93
C LEU A 211 13.39 -8.51 -1.60
N THR A 212 12.82 -9.41 -0.81
CA THR A 212 11.94 -10.48 -1.28
C THR A 212 10.67 -10.44 -0.45
N ALA A 213 9.52 -10.33 -1.13
CA ALA A 213 8.21 -10.33 -0.53
C ALA A 213 7.49 -11.63 -0.89
N THR A 214 7.12 -12.40 0.13
CA THR A 214 6.31 -13.60 -0.03
C THR A 214 4.92 -13.32 0.48
N PHE A 215 3.93 -13.43 -0.40
CA PHE A 215 2.53 -13.30 -0.06
C PHE A 215 1.81 -14.63 -0.17
N THR A 216 0.81 -14.84 0.69
CA THR A 216 -0.17 -15.91 0.47
C THR A 216 -1.57 -15.35 0.48
N VAL A 217 -2.45 -15.91 -0.35
CA VAL A 217 -3.88 -15.64 -0.38
C VAL A 217 -4.60 -16.97 -0.26
N LYS A 218 -5.39 -17.14 0.79
CA LYS A 218 -6.25 -18.31 0.96
C LYS A 218 -7.64 -17.98 0.44
N PHE A 219 -8.01 -18.53 -0.70
CA PHE A 219 -9.30 -18.25 -1.31
C PHE A 219 -10.43 -18.94 -0.52
N THR A 220 -11.40 -18.14 -0.08
CA THR A 220 -12.60 -18.64 0.62
C THR A 220 -13.59 -19.27 -0.35
N ASN A 221 -13.60 -18.82 -1.62
CA ASN A 221 -14.42 -19.36 -2.71
C ASN A 221 -13.59 -20.27 -3.66
N ALA A 222 -14.02 -21.52 -3.82
CA ALA A 222 -13.32 -22.51 -4.66
C ALA A 222 -13.39 -22.22 -6.17
N GLY A 223 -14.49 -21.64 -6.65
CA GLY A 223 -14.64 -21.25 -8.06
C GLY A 223 -13.70 -20.10 -8.41
N MET A 224 -13.62 -19.09 -7.53
CA MET A 224 -12.70 -17.96 -7.70
C MET A 224 -11.24 -18.39 -7.67
N TYR A 225 -10.89 -19.30 -6.75
CA TYR A 225 -9.56 -19.94 -6.74
C TYR A 225 -9.23 -20.63 -8.07
N SER A 226 -10.15 -21.47 -8.55
CA SER A 226 -9.96 -22.22 -9.80
C SER A 226 -9.82 -21.29 -11.01
N ALA A 227 -10.58 -20.18 -11.01
CA ALA A 227 -10.48 -19.15 -12.03
C ALA A 227 -9.10 -18.48 -12.03
N PHE A 228 -8.56 -18.16 -10.85
CA PHE A 228 -7.24 -17.57 -10.71
C PHE A 228 -6.11 -18.55 -11.06
N GLU A 229 -6.16 -19.78 -10.56
CA GLU A 229 -5.17 -20.83 -10.86
C GLU A 229 -5.07 -21.09 -12.37
N LYS A 230 -6.20 -21.06 -13.08
CA LYS A 230 -6.25 -21.28 -14.53
C LYS A 230 -5.46 -20.23 -15.33
N THR A 231 -5.29 -19.01 -14.83
CA THR A 231 -4.57 -17.96 -15.57
C THR A 231 -3.06 -18.14 -15.52
N ARG A 232 -2.52 -18.97 -14.61
CA ARG A 232 -1.09 -19.26 -14.44
C ARG A 232 -0.20 -18.00 -14.47
N PRO A 233 -0.50 -16.98 -13.64
CA PRO A 233 0.22 -15.71 -13.67
C PRO A 233 1.66 -15.87 -13.16
N ASN A 234 2.60 -15.11 -13.73
CA ASN A 234 4.02 -15.25 -13.37
C ASN A 234 4.26 -14.89 -11.90
N GLY A 235 5.16 -15.63 -11.26
CA GLY A 235 5.52 -15.44 -9.85
C GLY A 235 4.56 -16.10 -8.86
N TRP A 236 3.41 -16.63 -9.33
CA TRP A 236 2.43 -17.30 -8.51
C TRP A 236 2.59 -18.82 -8.54
N SER A 237 2.41 -19.43 -7.37
CA SER A 237 2.32 -20.87 -7.17
C SER A 237 1.01 -21.21 -6.46
N PHE A 238 0.54 -22.43 -6.63
CA PHE A 238 -0.83 -22.81 -6.26
C PHE A 238 -0.84 -24.12 -5.45
N ASN A 239 -1.63 -24.14 -4.38
CA ASN A 239 -1.95 -25.34 -3.60
C ASN A 239 -3.47 -25.53 -3.57
N SER A 240 -3.95 -26.49 -4.36
CA SER A 240 -5.38 -26.75 -4.54
C SER A 240 -6.05 -27.39 -3.32
N SER A 241 -5.29 -28.16 -2.52
CA SER A 241 -5.82 -28.78 -1.28
C SER A 241 -6.21 -27.75 -0.23
N THR A 242 -5.49 -26.62 -0.17
CA THR A 242 -5.76 -25.53 0.77
C THR A 242 -6.41 -24.31 0.11
N ARG A 243 -6.57 -24.32 -1.22
CA ARG A 243 -6.99 -23.18 -2.05
C ARG A 243 -6.13 -21.95 -1.80
N THR A 244 -4.83 -22.16 -1.69
CA THR A 244 -3.85 -21.11 -1.43
C THR A 244 -3.10 -20.78 -2.70
N ALA A 245 -2.98 -19.50 -3.01
CA ALA A 245 -2.04 -18.99 -3.99
C ALA A 245 -0.91 -18.24 -3.28
N THR A 246 0.32 -18.44 -3.72
CA THR A 246 1.52 -17.85 -3.13
C THR A 246 2.28 -17.09 -4.20
N LEU A 247 2.52 -15.80 -3.96
CA LEU A 247 3.37 -14.94 -4.79
C LEU A 247 4.72 -14.78 -4.11
N VAL A 248 5.79 -14.96 -4.87
CA VAL A 248 7.14 -14.52 -4.48
C VAL A 248 7.54 -13.41 -5.44
N LEU A 249 7.75 -12.22 -4.90
CA LEU A 249 8.17 -11.02 -5.60
C LEU A 249 9.56 -10.61 -5.16
#